data_AF-A0A7C5MHU3-F1
#
_entry.id   AF-A0A7C5MHU3-F1
#
_cell.length_a   1.000
_cell.length_b   1.000
_cell.length_c   1.000
_cell.angle_alpha   90.00
_cell.angle_beta   90.00
_cell.angle_gamma   90.00
#
_symmetry.space_group_name_H-M   'P 1'
#
loop_
_entity.id
_entity.type
_entity.pdbx_description
1 polymer ?
#
loop_
_entity_poly.entity_id
_entity_poly.type
_entity_poly.pdbx_seq_one_letter_code
_entity_poly.pdbx_strand_id
1 'polypeptide(L)'
;MNFDDGTLGPFEVKDNYPPGGGVAPVRWQVASLTDPVTGEPRWASPPYALYFGIPSKPCPGDPAKTCHDFDNGQQVGGTATTGPIPLPEAGSITLTFNVFIDSEADPGFDDLGVRLILPDGSAKTVWSKSAVGGVTGKKFVKATADLTEWSSKTVRLQFWFDSEDPMMNDGEGVFIDDVMVTSTCGGAPKPVDLPTLYAISGTGPDFMVVVGAKGAVLTFNGKEWQPQGMWGEASFRGICVDPTTGVWAVGPSGVMVRRGADGVFGQVAVPGKPDLLACAAGVFAVGAKGQAVKATQADVTALGPFGSSDLEAIDVLPDGTGWAVGAGGALVQVKGGTLTKMPAIAGGVALHGVWTENQKSAWAVGDGGVVARYKGMVWGSEKVPNAPKLQAIHGFAGKVMAVGEKGVAFLWDGASWVGLATGVTAGLEAVRFVGEGEAYVVGAGGTALRWDGATFTDLNPKTSRDLHA
;
A
#
# COMPACT_ATOMS: atom_id res chain seq x y z
N MET A 1 16.07 4.38 6.19
CA MET A 1 16.38 5.83 6.16
C MET A 1 17.09 6.08 4.86
N ASN A 2 16.69 7.14 4.17
CA ASN A 2 17.20 7.43 2.85
C ASN A 2 17.88 8.81 2.86
N PHE A 3 19.12 8.89 2.39
CA PHE A 3 19.90 10.14 2.28
C PHE A 3 19.93 10.68 0.84
N ASP A 4 19.27 9.98 -0.09
CA ASP A 4 19.10 10.34 -1.50
C ASP A 4 18.36 11.66 -1.72
N ASP A 5 17.69 12.19 -0.69
CA ASP A 5 16.91 13.42 -0.76
C ASP A 5 17.76 14.70 -0.56
N GLY A 6 19.07 14.54 -0.34
CA GLY A 6 19.98 15.67 -0.11
C GLY A 6 19.86 16.28 1.30
N THR A 7 19.20 15.60 2.23
CA THR A 7 19.02 16.03 3.62
C THR A 7 19.59 15.01 4.61
N LEU A 8 19.95 15.46 5.81
CA LEU A 8 20.32 14.56 6.92
C LEU A 8 19.11 13.81 7.50
N GLY A 9 17.89 14.10 7.01
CA GLY A 9 16.66 13.59 7.58
C GLY A 9 16.58 13.84 9.10
N PRO A 10 16.26 12.81 9.92
CA PRO A 10 16.09 12.94 11.37
C PRO A 10 17.40 12.78 12.18
N PHE A 11 18.57 12.89 11.55
CA PHE A 11 19.84 12.65 12.25
C PHE A 11 20.30 13.85 13.09
N GLU A 12 20.60 13.59 14.35
CA GLU A 12 21.34 14.48 15.24
C GLU A 12 22.84 14.24 15.06
N VAL A 13 23.54 15.22 14.50
CA VAL A 13 24.99 15.18 14.34
C VAL A 13 25.68 15.89 15.49
N LYS A 14 26.70 15.24 16.06
CA LYS A 14 27.58 15.83 17.08
C LYS A 14 29.04 15.66 16.67
N ASP A 15 29.77 16.75 16.69
CA ASP A 15 31.22 16.78 16.58
C ASP A 15 31.85 16.49 17.95
N ASN A 16 32.76 15.51 18.01
CA ASN A 16 33.44 15.14 19.25
C ASN A 16 34.69 16.01 19.47
N TYR A 17 35.29 16.53 18.40
CA TYR A 17 36.52 17.34 18.42
C TYR A 17 36.29 18.63 17.63
N PRO A 18 35.47 19.56 18.16
CA PRO A 18 35.16 20.80 17.46
C PRO A 18 36.44 21.60 17.17
N PRO A 19 36.65 22.04 15.91
CA PRO A 19 37.91 22.65 15.51
C PRO A 19 38.13 24.01 16.19
N GLY A 20 39.39 24.34 16.45
CA GLY A 20 39.81 25.69 16.80
C GLY A 20 39.59 26.68 15.63
N GLY A 21 39.66 27.98 15.93
CA GLY A 21 39.47 29.02 14.90
C GLY A 21 40.45 28.87 13.72
N GLY A 22 39.92 28.84 12.49
CA GLY A 22 40.70 28.77 11.25
C GLY A 22 40.95 27.36 10.69
N VAL A 23 40.53 26.31 11.40
CA VAL A 23 40.63 24.91 10.94
C VAL A 23 39.30 24.45 10.34
N ALA A 24 39.36 23.67 9.24
CA ALA A 24 38.16 23.15 8.59
C ALA A 24 37.44 22.13 9.49
N PRO A 25 36.10 22.21 9.61
CA PRO A 25 35.34 21.24 10.39
C PRO A 25 35.22 19.90 9.65
N VAL A 26 35.46 18.82 10.40
CA VAL A 26 35.28 17.44 9.95
C VAL A 26 34.10 16.86 10.69
N ARG A 27 33.04 16.49 9.96
CA ARG A 27 31.77 16.09 10.58
C ARG A 27 30.96 15.16 9.68
N TRP A 28 29.97 14.52 10.27
CA TRP A 28 28.89 13.88 9.52
C TRP A 28 28.04 14.92 8.79
N GLN A 29 27.82 14.71 7.49
CA GLN A 29 27.01 15.57 6.63
C GLN A 29 26.52 14.80 5.40
N VAL A 30 25.69 15.41 4.57
CA VAL A 30 25.34 14.83 3.27
C VAL A 30 26.40 15.24 2.25
N ALA A 31 26.85 14.30 1.42
CA ALA A 31 27.74 14.57 0.29
C ALA A 31 27.28 13.84 -0.97
N SER A 32 27.71 14.33 -2.13
CA SER A 32 27.45 13.69 -3.42
C SER A 32 28.19 12.35 -3.53
N LEU A 33 27.55 11.36 -4.15
CA LEU A 33 28.15 10.10 -4.55
C LEU A 33 28.86 10.17 -5.91
N THR A 34 28.86 11.33 -6.57
CA THR A 34 29.71 11.58 -7.73
C THR A 34 31.13 11.89 -7.26
N ASP A 35 32.10 11.17 -7.81
CA ASP A 35 33.51 11.44 -7.54
C ASP A 35 33.89 12.84 -8.02
N PRO A 36 34.39 13.75 -7.15
CA PRO A 36 34.64 15.14 -7.52
C PRO A 36 35.88 15.32 -8.42
N VAL A 37 36.70 14.27 -8.59
CA VAL A 37 37.90 14.27 -9.45
C VAL A 37 37.57 13.73 -10.84
N THR A 38 36.82 12.65 -10.93
CA THR A 38 36.51 11.95 -12.19
C THR A 38 35.16 12.34 -12.79
N GLY A 39 34.22 12.80 -11.96
CA GLY A 39 32.83 13.07 -12.37
C GLY A 39 31.98 11.81 -12.53
N GLU A 40 32.52 10.63 -12.24
CA GLU A 40 31.81 9.35 -12.37
C GLU A 40 31.00 9.04 -11.10
N PRO A 41 29.84 8.36 -11.23
CA PRO A 41 29.09 7.88 -10.08
C PRO A 41 29.85 6.76 -9.36
N ARG A 42 30.02 6.89 -8.03
CA ARG A 42 30.69 5.88 -7.18
C ARG A 42 29.80 4.68 -6.87
N TRP A 43 28.49 4.83 -7.01
CA TRP A 43 27.49 3.84 -6.63
C TRP A 43 26.24 3.97 -7.51
N ALA A 44 25.43 2.90 -7.56
CA ALA A 44 24.25 2.83 -8.41
C ALA A 44 22.99 3.47 -7.79
N SER A 45 23.03 3.83 -6.49
CA SER A 45 21.94 4.56 -5.82
C SER A 45 21.89 6.04 -6.25
N PRO A 46 20.81 6.79 -5.95
CA PRO A 46 20.70 8.22 -6.20
C PRO A 46 21.88 9.05 -5.61
N PRO A 47 21.97 10.36 -5.88
CA PRO A 47 23.27 11.03 -5.91
C PRO A 47 23.88 11.39 -4.56
N TYR A 48 23.33 10.99 -3.41
CA TYR A 48 23.79 11.49 -2.10
C TYR A 48 23.93 10.38 -1.05
N ALA A 49 24.86 10.57 -0.09
CA ALA A 49 25.06 9.67 1.04
C ALA A 49 25.43 10.44 2.32
N LEU A 50 25.31 9.75 3.45
CA LEU A 50 25.83 10.24 4.73
C LEU A 50 27.35 10.07 4.74
N TYR A 51 28.07 11.18 4.86
CA TYR A 51 29.51 11.27 4.73
C TYR A 51 30.16 11.84 6.00
N PHE A 52 31.24 11.22 6.47
CA PHE A 52 32.13 11.78 7.48
C PHE A 52 33.44 12.22 6.82
N GLY A 53 33.68 13.53 6.85
CA GLY A 53 34.89 14.13 6.28
C GLY A 53 34.67 15.59 5.85
N ILE A 54 35.55 16.08 4.99
CA ILE A 54 35.55 17.39 4.33
C ILE A 54 35.13 17.17 2.87
N PRO A 55 34.00 17.73 2.39
CA PRO A 55 33.45 17.38 1.09
C PRO A 55 34.09 18.17 -0.06
N SER A 56 34.90 19.17 0.22
CA SER A 56 35.54 19.97 -0.83
C SER A 56 36.80 20.62 -0.29
N LYS A 57 37.93 19.94 -0.49
CA LYS A 57 39.28 20.45 -0.19
C LYS A 57 40.15 20.35 -1.44
N PRO A 58 41.12 21.25 -1.67
CA PRO A 58 42.06 21.10 -2.79
C PRO A 58 42.78 19.75 -2.74
N CYS A 59 42.86 19.05 -3.88
CA CYS A 59 43.53 17.75 -3.95
C CYS A 59 45.05 17.88 -3.69
N PRO A 60 45.67 16.94 -2.93
CA PRO A 60 47.12 16.87 -2.82
C PRO A 60 47.78 16.78 -4.21
N GLY A 61 48.71 17.68 -4.49
CA GLY A 61 49.46 17.70 -5.76
C GLY A 61 48.74 18.32 -6.98
N ASP A 62 47.44 18.61 -6.89
CA ASP A 62 46.69 19.32 -7.93
C ASP A 62 45.63 20.26 -7.31
N PRO A 63 46.03 21.48 -6.88
CA PRO A 63 45.13 22.41 -6.22
C PRO A 63 43.95 22.91 -7.07
N ALA A 64 43.96 22.64 -8.38
CA ALA A 64 42.87 23.00 -9.29
C ALA A 64 41.68 22.04 -9.20
N LYS A 65 41.85 20.88 -8.54
CA LYS A 65 40.80 19.88 -8.31
C LYS A 65 40.36 19.89 -6.85
N THR A 66 39.12 19.45 -6.64
CA THR A 66 38.55 19.25 -5.31
C THR A 66 38.46 17.76 -4.99
N CYS A 67 38.96 17.39 -3.81
CA CYS A 67 38.94 16.06 -3.25
C CYS A 67 38.12 16.04 -1.96
N HIS A 68 37.78 14.83 -1.56
CA HIS A 68 37.29 14.49 -0.23
C HIS A 68 38.46 13.97 0.60
N ASP A 69 38.54 14.38 1.87
CA ASP A 69 39.40 13.77 2.88
C ASP A 69 38.82 14.03 4.28
N PHE A 70 39.45 13.54 5.33
CA PHE A 70 39.07 13.87 6.72
C PHE A 70 40.22 14.44 7.55
N ASP A 71 41.34 14.80 6.92
CA ASP A 71 42.48 15.45 7.58
C ASP A 71 42.29 16.97 7.69
N ASN A 72 42.22 17.45 8.93
CA ASN A 72 42.31 18.88 9.25
C ASN A 72 43.54 19.24 10.13
N GLY A 73 44.48 18.30 10.28
CA GLY A 73 45.67 18.41 11.12
C GLY A 73 45.41 18.21 12.61
N GLN A 74 44.21 17.75 12.99
CA GLN A 74 43.81 17.46 14.37
C GLN A 74 43.15 16.09 14.44
N GLN A 75 42.97 15.57 15.67
CA GLN A 75 42.11 14.42 15.89
C GLN A 75 40.67 14.84 15.56
N VAL A 76 40.00 14.02 14.78
CA VAL A 76 38.64 14.23 14.29
C VAL A 76 37.75 13.05 14.64
N GLY A 77 36.47 13.31 14.81
CA GLY A 77 35.52 12.31 15.23
C GLY A 77 34.16 12.90 15.50
N GLY A 78 33.13 12.08 15.36
CA GLY A 78 31.77 12.55 15.53
C GLY A 78 30.75 11.44 15.43
N THR A 79 29.52 11.79 15.72
CA THR A 79 28.39 10.88 15.70
C THR A 79 27.24 11.42 14.87
N ALA A 80 26.52 10.51 14.20
CA ALA A 80 25.26 10.79 13.54
C ALA A 80 24.20 9.84 14.12
N THR A 81 23.21 10.41 14.82
CA THR A 81 22.22 9.65 15.59
C THR A 81 20.83 9.79 15.02
N THR A 82 20.22 8.69 14.62
CA THR A 82 18.83 8.63 14.15
C THR A 82 17.81 9.11 15.19
N GLY A 83 16.58 9.37 14.76
CA GLY A 83 15.42 9.42 15.65
C GLY A 83 15.09 8.04 16.26
N PRO A 84 14.15 7.95 17.22
CA PRO A 84 13.75 6.69 17.83
C PRO A 84 13.21 5.68 16.81
N ILE A 85 13.65 4.43 16.91
CA ILE A 85 13.28 3.30 16.06
C ILE A 85 12.67 2.20 16.94
N PRO A 86 11.34 1.96 16.88
CA PRO A 86 10.74 0.83 17.56
C PRO A 86 11.16 -0.47 16.88
N LEU A 87 11.77 -1.39 17.63
CA LEU A 87 12.13 -2.71 17.15
C LEU A 87 10.96 -3.71 17.33
N PRO A 88 10.73 -4.62 16.37
CA PRO A 88 9.66 -5.64 16.45
C PRO A 88 9.75 -6.52 17.69
N GLU A 89 8.61 -7.07 18.13
CA GLU A 89 8.53 -7.93 19.31
C GLU A 89 9.20 -9.30 19.14
N ALA A 90 9.32 -9.79 17.90
CA ALA A 90 9.89 -11.11 17.61
C ALA A 90 10.47 -11.17 16.19
N GLY A 91 11.34 -12.16 15.98
CA GLY A 91 12.00 -12.40 14.70
C GLY A 91 13.47 -12.03 14.68
N SER A 92 14.16 -12.43 13.61
CA SER A 92 15.51 -11.93 13.38
C SER A 92 15.41 -10.47 12.94
N ILE A 93 16.16 -9.57 13.56
CA ILE A 93 16.17 -8.15 13.23
C ILE A 93 17.55 -7.84 12.68
N THR A 94 17.63 -7.34 11.46
CA THR A 94 18.91 -7.10 10.77
C THR A 94 19.00 -5.66 10.32
N LEU A 95 20.01 -4.95 10.79
CA LEU A 95 20.48 -3.71 10.19
C LEU A 95 21.31 -4.06 8.95
N THR A 96 21.02 -3.43 7.82
CA THR A 96 21.82 -3.47 6.59
C THR A 96 22.09 -2.06 6.12
N PHE A 97 23.29 -1.81 5.60
CA PHE A 97 23.67 -0.53 4.96
C PHE A 97 24.83 -0.79 4.00
N ASN A 98 25.06 0.12 3.06
CA ASN A 98 26.27 0.15 2.24
C ASN A 98 27.28 1.09 2.88
N VAL A 99 28.55 0.69 2.93
CA VAL A 99 29.63 1.46 3.52
C VAL A 99 30.83 1.52 2.57
N PHE A 100 31.42 2.70 2.46
CA PHE A 100 32.72 2.96 1.84
C PHE A 100 33.65 3.48 2.93
N ILE A 101 34.85 2.92 3.04
CA ILE A 101 35.87 3.31 4.02
C ILE A 101 37.19 3.45 3.28
N ASP A 102 37.68 4.68 3.22
CA ASP A 102 39.03 5.02 2.78
C ASP A 102 39.70 5.80 3.91
N SER A 103 40.27 5.05 4.84
CA SER A 103 40.92 5.52 6.07
C SER A 103 42.06 4.56 6.42
N GLU A 104 42.69 4.72 7.57
CA GLU A 104 43.67 3.77 8.09
C GLU A 104 43.03 2.40 8.40
N ALA A 105 43.72 1.34 7.97
CA ALA A 105 43.26 -0.04 8.13
C ALA A 105 43.67 -0.68 9.46
N ASP A 106 44.67 -0.11 10.13
CA ASP A 106 45.22 -0.68 11.37
C ASP A 106 44.17 -0.64 12.50
N PRO A 107 44.02 -1.74 13.27
CA PRO A 107 43.08 -1.77 14.39
C PRO A 107 43.44 -0.74 15.46
N GLY A 108 42.45 0.07 15.89
CA GLY A 108 42.61 1.06 16.95
C GLY A 108 42.98 2.47 16.47
N PHE A 109 42.92 2.72 15.17
CA PHE A 109 43.01 4.04 14.54
C PHE A 109 41.88 4.16 13.52
N ASP A 110 41.38 5.36 13.23
CA ASP A 110 40.26 5.59 12.30
C ASP A 110 39.06 4.67 12.51
N ASP A 111 38.70 4.49 13.77
CA ASP A 111 37.66 3.55 14.15
C ASP A 111 36.28 4.05 13.73
N LEU A 112 35.54 3.15 13.09
CA LEU A 112 34.19 3.37 12.61
C LEU A 112 33.29 2.27 13.15
N GLY A 113 32.11 2.64 13.61
CA GLY A 113 31.11 1.66 14.01
C GLY A 113 29.69 2.17 14.05
N VAL A 114 28.80 1.23 14.37
CA VAL A 114 27.40 1.49 14.67
C VAL A 114 27.11 1.00 16.08
N ARG A 115 26.49 1.86 16.89
CA ARG A 115 25.98 1.49 18.21
C ARG A 115 24.50 1.81 18.34
N LEU A 116 23.80 0.99 19.11
CA LEU A 116 22.45 1.27 19.57
C LEU A 116 22.51 2.15 20.81
N ILE A 117 21.77 3.24 20.81
CA ILE A 117 21.45 4.01 22.01
C ILE A 117 20.10 3.51 22.53
N LEU A 118 20.12 2.97 23.74
CA LEU A 118 18.95 2.40 24.42
C LEU A 118 18.15 3.49 25.15
N PRO A 119 16.89 3.23 25.54
CA PRO A 119 16.05 4.21 26.26
C PRO A 119 16.63 4.71 27.58
N ASP A 120 17.48 3.91 28.22
CA ASP A 120 18.20 4.26 29.45
C ASP A 120 19.45 5.13 29.20
N GLY A 121 19.74 5.47 27.94
CA GLY A 121 20.91 6.24 27.50
C GLY A 121 22.17 5.42 27.33
N SER A 122 22.16 4.12 27.64
CA SER A 122 23.32 3.25 27.43
C SER A 122 23.55 2.98 25.94
N ALA A 123 24.81 2.75 25.57
CA ALA A 123 25.20 2.49 24.19
C ALA A 123 25.78 1.07 24.03
N LYS A 124 25.39 0.37 22.96
CA LYS A 124 25.89 -0.97 22.62
C LYS A 124 26.35 -1.03 21.17
N THR A 125 27.64 -1.28 20.95
CA THR A 125 28.19 -1.47 19.60
C THR A 125 27.65 -2.75 18.99
N VAL A 126 27.06 -2.64 17.79
CA VAL A 126 26.49 -3.76 17.03
C VAL A 126 27.26 -4.05 15.75
N TRP A 127 28.09 -3.11 15.31
CA TRP A 127 28.94 -3.26 14.13
C TRP A 127 30.19 -2.38 14.24
N SER A 128 31.31 -2.83 13.66
CA SER A 128 32.54 -2.04 13.51
C SER A 128 33.20 -2.33 12.15
N LYS A 129 34.08 -1.44 11.69
CA LYS A 129 34.82 -1.58 10.42
C LYS A 129 35.57 -2.89 10.26
N SER A 130 35.98 -3.51 11.38
CA SER A 130 36.63 -4.84 11.36
C SER A 130 35.78 -5.91 10.66
N ALA A 131 34.45 -5.78 10.67
CA ALA A 131 33.53 -6.71 10.01
C ALA A 131 33.63 -6.70 8.48
N VAL A 132 34.24 -5.66 7.89
CA VAL A 132 34.52 -5.56 6.44
C VAL A 132 36.02 -5.56 6.13
N GLY A 133 36.87 -5.89 7.11
CA GLY A 133 38.33 -5.93 6.93
C GLY A 133 39.05 -4.61 7.21
N GLY A 134 38.42 -3.67 7.91
CA GLY A 134 39.01 -2.37 8.27
C GLY A 134 38.72 -1.28 7.23
N VAL A 135 39.05 -1.54 5.97
CA VAL A 135 38.80 -0.64 4.83
C VAL A 135 38.09 -1.35 3.69
N THR A 136 37.45 -0.62 2.77
CA THR A 136 36.66 -1.23 1.68
C THR A 136 37.34 -1.22 0.31
N GLY A 137 38.58 -0.72 0.22
CA GLY A 137 39.33 -0.67 -1.03
C GLY A 137 38.72 0.26 -2.07
N LYS A 138 38.24 1.43 -1.62
CA LYS A 138 37.57 2.47 -2.43
C LYS A 138 36.34 1.99 -3.18
N LYS A 139 35.55 1.11 -2.55
CA LYS A 139 34.27 0.62 -3.07
C LYS A 139 33.23 0.57 -1.97
N PHE A 140 31.96 0.64 -2.34
CA PHE A 140 30.87 0.35 -1.41
C PHE A 140 30.77 -1.15 -1.18
N VAL A 141 30.67 -1.53 0.09
CA VAL A 141 30.47 -2.90 0.57
C VAL A 141 29.22 -2.92 1.43
N LYS A 142 28.40 -3.96 1.26
CA LYS A 142 27.21 -4.15 2.11
C LYS A 142 27.63 -4.65 3.50
N ALA A 143 27.29 -3.88 4.53
CA ALA A 143 27.48 -4.21 5.93
C ALA A 143 26.16 -4.65 6.57
N THR A 144 26.26 -5.54 7.57
CA THR A 144 25.10 -6.08 8.29
C THR A 144 25.37 -6.21 9.78
N ALA A 145 24.36 -5.99 10.61
CA ALA A 145 24.40 -6.20 12.05
C ALA A 145 23.10 -6.86 12.55
N ASP A 146 23.23 -7.81 13.47
CA ASP A 146 22.08 -8.45 14.12
C ASP A 146 21.63 -7.60 15.31
N LEU A 147 20.36 -7.19 15.32
CA LEU A 147 19.73 -6.41 16.36
C LEU A 147 18.69 -7.22 17.17
N THR A 148 18.61 -8.54 16.97
CA THR A 148 17.56 -9.41 17.53
C THR A 148 17.50 -9.37 19.06
N GLU A 149 18.64 -9.21 19.73
CA GLU A 149 18.74 -9.09 21.19
C GLU A 149 17.93 -7.91 21.76
N TRP A 150 17.67 -6.88 20.95
CA TRP A 150 16.94 -5.68 21.34
C TRP A 150 15.49 -5.64 20.85
N SER A 151 14.93 -6.79 20.47
CA SER A 151 13.49 -6.94 20.19
C SER A 151 12.62 -6.31 21.29
N SER A 152 11.46 -5.78 20.89
CA SER A 152 10.53 -5.00 21.73
C SER A 152 11.09 -3.69 22.33
N LYS A 153 12.30 -3.25 21.98
CA LYS A 153 12.87 -1.99 22.47
C LYS A 153 12.76 -0.89 21.42
N THR A 154 12.58 0.34 21.87
CA THR A 154 12.83 1.52 21.04
C THR A 154 14.29 1.91 21.15
N VAL A 155 15.02 1.91 20.04
CA VAL A 155 16.47 2.20 20.00
C VAL A 155 16.75 3.38 19.08
N ARG A 156 17.94 3.97 19.17
CA ARG A 156 18.46 4.88 18.13
C ARG A 156 19.73 4.28 17.57
N LEU A 157 19.87 4.22 16.26
CA LEU A 157 21.16 3.92 15.62
C LEU A 157 22.04 5.16 15.71
N GLN A 158 23.28 4.97 16.13
CA GLN A 158 24.33 5.99 16.11
C GLN A 158 25.53 5.47 15.34
N PHE A 159 25.78 6.08 14.19
CA PHE A 159 27.03 5.92 13.46
C PHE A 159 28.07 6.80 14.13
N TRP A 160 29.27 6.28 14.34
CA TRP A 160 30.35 7.00 14.99
C TRP A 160 31.66 6.75 14.27
N PHE A 161 32.48 7.79 14.18
CA PHE A 161 33.84 7.75 13.68
C PHE A 161 34.75 8.44 14.70
N ASP A 162 35.94 7.90 14.94
CA ASP A 162 37.01 8.54 15.70
C ASP A 162 38.35 8.19 15.04
N SER A 163 39.12 9.20 14.65
CA SER A 163 40.48 9.00 14.11
C SER A 163 41.46 8.47 15.15
N GLU A 164 41.12 8.58 16.45
CA GLU A 164 41.95 8.27 17.62
C GLU A 164 43.20 9.17 17.76
N ASP A 165 43.77 9.65 16.65
CA ASP A 165 44.87 10.60 16.62
C ASP A 165 44.85 11.49 15.34
N PRO A 166 45.74 12.49 15.20
CA PRO A 166 45.77 13.40 14.04
C PRO A 166 46.60 12.90 12.86
N MET A 167 47.15 11.67 12.91
CA MET A 167 48.05 11.12 11.90
C MET A 167 47.27 10.32 10.85
N MET A 168 47.82 10.23 9.63
CA MET A 168 47.31 9.37 8.54
C MET A 168 45.81 9.53 8.18
N ASN A 169 45.25 10.71 8.42
CA ASN A 169 43.86 11.06 8.11
C ASN A 169 43.61 11.48 6.64
N ASP A 170 44.56 11.22 5.72
CA ASP A 170 44.56 11.72 4.34
C ASP A 170 43.73 10.86 3.36
N GLY A 171 43.05 9.84 3.87
CA GLY A 171 42.05 9.06 3.13
C GLY A 171 40.77 9.85 2.86
N GLU A 172 39.94 9.35 1.93
CA GLU A 172 38.70 10.01 1.51
C GLU A 172 37.64 10.12 2.63
N GLY A 173 37.74 9.30 3.68
CA GLY A 173 36.79 9.25 4.79
C GLY A 173 35.76 8.14 4.61
N VAL A 174 34.55 8.36 5.16
CA VAL A 174 33.53 7.32 5.25
C VAL A 174 32.22 7.77 4.62
N PHE A 175 31.65 6.92 3.76
CA PHE A 175 30.28 7.09 3.26
C PHE A 175 29.40 5.94 3.74
N ILE A 176 28.17 6.27 4.13
CA ILE A 176 27.12 5.36 4.57
C ILE A 176 25.87 5.63 3.73
N ASP A 177 25.31 4.58 3.16
CA ASP A 177 24.12 4.65 2.32
C ASP A 177 23.18 3.46 2.54
N ASP A 178 21.94 3.55 2.06
CA ASP A 178 20.93 2.49 2.08
C ASP A 178 20.66 1.89 3.47
N VAL A 179 20.63 2.74 4.51
CA VAL A 179 20.45 2.29 5.90
C VAL A 179 19.04 1.74 6.10
N MET A 180 18.94 0.45 6.36
CA MET A 180 17.69 -0.27 6.50
C MET A 180 17.73 -1.20 7.72
N VAL A 181 16.70 -1.12 8.57
CA VAL A 181 16.43 -2.13 9.59
C VAL A 181 15.31 -3.01 9.07
N THR A 182 15.61 -4.29 8.89
CA THR A 182 14.65 -5.31 8.44
C THR A 182 14.39 -6.29 9.57
N SER A 183 13.27 -7.01 9.51
CA SER A 183 13.06 -8.15 10.38
C SER A 183 12.41 -9.31 9.64
N THR A 184 12.78 -10.54 10.00
CA THR A 184 12.03 -11.75 9.63
C THR A 184 11.19 -12.14 10.83
N CYS A 185 9.89 -11.92 10.81
CA CYS A 185 9.03 -12.27 11.93
C CYS A 185 9.13 -13.78 12.23
N GLY A 186 9.64 -14.12 13.42
CA GLY A 186 9.74 -15.47 13.93
C GLY A 186 8.44 -15.83 14.64
N GLY A 187 7.46 -16.25 13.87
CA GLY A 187 6.15 -16.69 14.35
C GLY A 187 5.25 -17.00 13.16
N ALA A 188 4.36 -17.99 13.29
CA ALA A 188 3.32 -18.17 12.28
C ALA A 188 2.60 -16.82 12.06
N PRO A 189 2.32 -16.42 10.80
CA PRO A 189 1.64 -15.16 10.52
C PRO A 189 0.38 -15.09 11.37
N LYS A 190 0.31 -14.13 12.30
CA LYS A 190 -0.98 -13.78 12.91
C LYS A 190 -1.83 -13.16 11.79
N PRO A 191 -3.10 -13.54 11.64
CA PRO A 191 -4.01 -12.83 10.76
C PRO A 191 -3.95 -11.35 11.14
N VAL A 192 -3.61 -10.49 10.18
CA VAL A 192 -3.79 -9.05 10.35
C VAL A 192 -5.30 -8.85 10.48
N ASP A 193 -5.76 -8.15 11.51
CA ASP A 193 -7.13 -7.63 11.54
C ASP A 193 -7.22 -6.52 10.48
N LEU A 194 -7.24 -6.94 9.22
CA LEU A 194 -7.43 -6.05 8.10
C LEU A 194 -8.83 -5.45 8.21
N PRO A 195 -9.00 -4.16 7.89
CA PRO A 195 -10.32 -3.58 7.81
C PRO A 195 -11.19 -4.37 6.84
N THR A 196 -12.51 -4.38 7.08
CA THR A 196 -13.48 -4.95 6.14
C THR A 196 -13.25 -4.39 4.74
N LEU A 197 -13.14 -5.29 3.77
CA LEU A 197 -13.03 -4.98 2.35
C LEU A 197 -14.43 -4.98 1.76
N TYR A 198 -14.87 -3.84 1.23
CA TYR A 198 -16.27 -3.65 0.82
C TYR A 198 -16.51 -3.90 -0.66
N ALA A 199 -15.52 -3.65 -1.52
CA ALA A 199 -15.72 -3.74 -2.95
C ALA A 199 -14.44 -4.17 -3.69
N ILE A 200 -14.62 -4.94 -4.76
CA ILE A 200 -13.55 -5.43 -5.64
C ILE A 200 -13.90 -5.14 -7.10
N SER A 201 -12.91 -4.67 -7.86
CA SER A 201 -13.04 -4.47 -9.31
C SER A 201 -11.70 -4.70 -9.99
N GLY A 202 -11.69 -4.95 -11.30
CA GLY A 202 -10.47 -5.25 -12.03
C GLY A 202 -10.71 -5.39 -13.52
N THR A 203 -9.63 -5.52 -14.28
CA THR A 203 -9.66 -5.77 -15.72
C THR A 203 -9.32 -7.21 -16.08
N GLY A 204 -8.81 -7.99 -15.13
CA GLY A 204 -8.42 -9.39 -15.33
C GLY A 204 -7.72 -9.96 -14.11
N PRO A 205 -7.19 -11.20 -14.20
CA PRO A 205 -6.55 -11.89 -13.07
C PRO A 205 -5.27 -11.18 -12.58
N ASP A 206 -4.59 -10.42 -13.46
CA ASP A 206 -3.32 -9.75 -13.14
C ASP A 206 -3.51 -8.32 -12.62
N PHE A 207 -4.73 -7.79 -12.64
CA PHE A 207 -5.03 -6.46 -12.11
C PHE A 207 -6.43 -6.41 -11.51
N MET A 208 -6.47 -6.50 -10.19
CA MET A 208 -7.65 -6.18 -9.39
C MET A 208 -7.31 -5.16 -8.34
N VAL A 209 -8.32 -4.41 -7.93
CA VAL A 209 -8.26 -3.38 -6.90
C VAL A 209 -9.40 -3.63 -5.92
N VAL A 210 -9.07 -3.59 -4.64
CA VAL A 210 -10.02 -3.75 -3.56
C VAL A 210 -9.95 -2.53 -2.67
N VAL A 211 -11.11 -2.10 -2.18
CA VAL A 211 -11.21 -1.00 -1.23
C VAL A 211 -12.03 -1.38 -0.01
N GLY A 212 -11.76 -0.72 1.12
CA GLY A 212 -12.33 -1.10 2.40
C GLY A 212 -12.46 0.03 3.41
N ALA A 213 -12.68 -0.36 4.67
CA ALA A 213 -12.75 0.56 5.79
C ALA A 213 -11.41 1.28 6.02
N LYS A 214 -11.46 2.46 6.65
CA LYS A 214 -10.27 3.26 7.02
C LYS A 214 -9.33 3.52 5.83
N GLY A 215 -9.90 3.87 4.67
CA GLY A 215 -9.13 4.19 3.48
C GLY A 215 -8.34 3.02 2.88
N ALA A 216 -8.65 1.77 3.25
CA ALA A 216 -7.91 0.61 2.75
C ALA A 216 -7.99 0.49 1.22
N VAL A 217 -6.84 0.34 0.58
CA VAL A 217 -6.69 0.06 -0.85
C VAL A 217 -5.63 -1.03 -1.05
N LEU A 218 -6.01 -2.12 -1.72
CA LEU A 218 -5.10 -3.20 -2.12
C LEU A 218 -5.17 -3.42 -3.62
N THR A 219 -4.02 -3.74 -4.23
CA THR A 219 -3.95 -4.16 -5.63
C THR A 219 -3.44 -5.58 -5.73
N PHE A 220 -4.07 -6.40 -6.55
CA PHE A 220 -3.61 -7.75 -6.85
C PHE A 220 -2.84 -7.77 -8.16
N ASN A 221 -1.65 -8.38 -8.15
CA ASN A 221 -0.74 -8.46 -9.29
C ASN A 221 -0.74 -9.84 -9.99
N GLY A 222 -1.77 -10.66 -9.75
CA GLY A 222 -1.85 -12.05 -10.22
C GLY A 222 -1.27 -13.08 -9.24
N LYS A 223 -0.57 -12.65 -8.18
CA LYS A 223 0.03 -13.54 -7.18
C LYS A 223 -0.36 -13.19 -5.76
N GLU A 224 -0.30 -11.92 -5.39
CA GLU A 224 -0.52 -11.46 -4.03
C GLU A 224 -1.22 -10.10 -3.99
N TRP A 225 -1.90 -9.82 -2.88
CA TRP A 225 -2.45 -8.51 -2.59
C TRP A 225 -1.36 -7.60 -2.02
N GLN A 226 -1.16 -6.47 -2.68
CA GLN A 226 -0.19 -5.45 -2.29
C GLN A 226 -0.92 -4.23 -1.71
N PRO A 227 -0.72 -3.91 -0.42
CA PRO A 227 -1.26 -2.70 0.18
C PRO A 227 -0.69 -1.46 -0.52
N GLN A 228 -1.55 -0.53 -0.93
CA GLN A 228 -1.13 0.73 -1.57
C GLN A 228 -1.09 1.92 -0.58
N GLY A 229 -1.24 1.65 0.72
CA GLY A 229 -1.38 2.65 1.79
C GLY A 229 -2.85 2.90 2.20
N MET A 230 -3.06 3.71 3.23
CA MET A 230 -4.39 4.17 3.65
C MET A 230 -4.66 5.57 3.12
N TRP A 231 -5.73 5.72 2.35
CA TRP A 231 -6.16 7.01 1.80
C TRP A 231 -7.04 7.76 2.81
N GLY A 232 -6.39 8.36 3.81
CA GLY A 232 -7.08 9.02 4.93
C GLY A 232 -7.93 8.04 5.77
N GLU A 233 -8.73 8.58 6.69
CA GLU A 233 -9.60 7.79 7.58
C GLU A 233 -10.95 7.41 6.93
N ALA A 234 -11.30 8.00 5.78
CA ALA A 234 -12.58 7.79 5.14
C ALA A 234 -12.65 6.38 4.52
N SER A 235 -13.76 5.67 4.77
CA SER A 235 -13.95 4.35 4.19
C SER A 235 -14.43 4.45 2.74
N PHE A 236 -13.87 3.66 1.84
CA PHE A 236 -14.44 3.51 0.50
C PHE A 236 -15.49 2.40 0.51
N ARG A 237 -16.61 2.64 -0.16
CA ARG A 237 -17.74 1.70 -0.26
C ARG A 237 -17.83 1.04 -1.63
N GLY A 238 -17.45 1.76 -2.69
CA GLY A 238 -17.46 1.26 -4.06
C GLY A 238 -16.13 1.49 -4.77
N ILE A 239 -15.77 0.56 -5.65
CA ILE A 239 -14.64 0.67 -6.59
C ILE A 239 -15.12 0.24 -7.97
N CYS A 240 -14.77 1.00 -9.00
CA CYS A 240 -15.08 0.67 -10.39
C CYS A 240 -13.88 0.98 -11.28
N VAL A 241 -13.76 0.17 -12.34
CA VAL A 241 -12.77 0.39 -13.39
C VAL A 241 -13.50 0.80 -14.66
N ASP A 242 -13.13 1.95 -15.17
CA ASP A 242 -13.61 2.46 -16.45
C ASP A 242 -12.47 2.39 -17.48
N PRO A 243 -12.70 1.80 -18.67
CA PRO A 243 -11.65 1.65 -19.67
C PRO A 243 -11.02 2.96 -20.16
N THR A 244 -11.73 4.09 -20.03
CA THR A 244 -11.31 5.39 -20.57
C THR A 244 -10.76 6.33 -19.52
N THR A 245 -11.21 6.21 -18.28
CA THR A 245 -10.88 7.13 -17.19
C THR A 245 -10.11 6.47 -16.05
N GLY A 246 -9.99 5.15 -16.04
CA GLY A 246 -9.17 4.40 -15.07
C GLY A 246 -9.96 3.93 -13.86
N VAL A 247 -9.30 3.91 -12.69
CA VAL A 247 -9.86 3.34 -11.45
C VAL A 247 -10.45 4.44 -10.59
N TRP A 248 -11.66 4.22 -10.09
CA TRP A 248 -12.40 5.18 -9.26
C TRP A 248 -12.92 4.52 -7.99
N ALA A 249 -12.77 5.18 -6.85
CA ALA A 249 -13.36 4.76 -5.59
C ALA A 249 -14.27 5.84 -5.01
N VAL A 250 -15.34 5.42 -4.35
CA VAL A 250 -16.37 6.30 -3.78
C VAL A 250 -16.67 5.93 -2.33
N GLY A 251 -17.13 6.90 -1.55
CA GLY A 251 -17.44 6.70 -0.14
C GLY A 251 -18.35 7.79 0.45
N PRO A 252 -18.43 7.87 1.79
CA PRO A 252 -19.30 8.81 2.49
C PRO A 252 -18.86 10.26 2.26
N SER A 253 -19.78 11.19 2.47
CA SER A 253 -19.55 12.64 2.43
C SER A 253 -18.92 13.13 1.12
N GLY A 254 -19.29 12.51 -0.01
CA GLY A 254 -18.81 12.86 -1.34
C GLY A 254 -17.35 12.53 -1.58
N VAL A 255 -16.74 11.65 -0.79
CA VAL A 255 -15.41 11.13 -1.08
C VAL A 255 -15.48 10.39 -2.42
N MET A 256 -14.79 10.93 -3.41
CA MET A 256 -14.57 10.32 -4.71
C MET A 256 -13.10 10.51 -5.04
N VAL A 257 -12.42 9.44 -5.40
CA VAL A 257 -11.01 9.47 -5.80
C VAL A 257 -10.82 8.77 -7.12
N ARG A 258 -9.85 9.24 -7.90
CA ARG A 258 -9.46 8.66 -9.19
C ARG A 258 -7.98 8.31 -9.15
N ARG A 259 -7.61 7.13 -9.65
CA ARG A 259 -6.21 6.73 -9.84
C ARG A 259 -5.63 7.41 -11.07
N GLY A 260 -4.59 8.21 -10.88
CA GLY A 260 -3.78 8.83 -11.93
C GLY A 260 -2.92 7.82 -12.68
N ALA A 261 -2.28 8.30 -13.75
CA ALA A 261 -1.38 7.48 -14.59
C ALA A 261 -0.10 7.07 -13.85
N ASP A 262 0.33 7.89 -12.88
CA ASP A 262 1.40 7.61 -11.91
C ASP A 262 1.03 6.54 -10.88
N GLY A 263 -0.24 6.12 -10.87
CA GLY A 263 -0.78 5.12 -9.98
C GLY A 263 -1.23 5.63 -8.62
N VAL A 264 -1.18 6.94 -8.40
CA VAL A 264 -1.59 7.60 -7.17
C VAL A 264 -3.05 8.01 -7.28
N PHE A 265 -3.83 7.86 -6.21
CA PHE A 265 -5.20 8.38 -6.20
C PHE A 265 -5.21 9.90 -6.02
N GLY A 266 -6.24 10.58 -6.53
CA GLY A 266 -6.45 12.01 -6.33
C GLY A 266 -7.92 12.28 -6.06
N GLN A 267 -8.23 13.18 -5.14
CA GLN A 267 -9.61 13.52 -4.79
C GLN A 267 -10.30 14.29 -5.92
N VAL A 268 -11.54 13.93 -6.19
CA VAL A 268 -12.43 14.61 -7.14
C VAL A 268 -13.60 15.20 -6.36
N ALA A 269 -13.89 16.48 -6.57
CA ALA A 269 -14.96 17.17 -5.87
C ALA A 269 -16.33 16.69 -6.36
N VAL A 270 -17.18 16.25 -5.43
CA VAL A 270 -18.57 15.87 -5.72
C VAL A 270 -19.52 16.96 -5.21
N PRO A 271 -20.33 17.59 -6.08
CA PRO A 271 -21.34 18.56 -5.67
C PRO A 271 -22.30 17.99 -4.62
N GLY A 272 -22.60 18.77 -3.58
CA GLY A 272 -23.53 18.37 -2.52
C GLY A 272 -23.01 17.30 -1.54
N LYS A 273 -21.83 16.73 -1.80
CA LYS A 273 -21.14 15.75 -0.94
C LYS A 273 -22.04 14.59 -0.45
N PRO A 274 -22.79 13.90 -1.33
CA PRO A 274 -23.65 12.79 -0.92
C PRO A 274 -22.83 11.59 -0.44
N ASP A 275 -23.43 10.72 0.37
CA ASP A 275 -22.84 9.42 0.66
C ASP A 275 -23.01 8.52 -0.58
N LEU A 276 -21.89 8.15 -1.21
CA LEU A 276 -21.87 7.27 -2.38
C LEU A 276 -21.50 5.84 -1.94
N LEU A 277 -22.27 4.86 -2.40
CA LEU A 277 -22.20 3.47 -1.94
C LEU A 277 -21.62 2.53 -3.00
N ALA A 278 -21.88 2.78 -4.28
CA ALA A 278 -21.39 1.97 -5.38
C ALA A 278 -21.08 2.79 -6.63
N CYS A 279 -20.23 2.27 -7.51
CA CYS A 279 -19.98 2.85 -8.81
C CYS A 279 -19.79 1.79 -9.90
N ALA A 280 -19.98 2.17 -11.16
CA ALA A 280 -19.88 1.30 -12.33
C ALA A 280 -19.17 1.99 -13.51
N ALA A 281 -18.85 1.23 -14.57
CA ALA A 281 -18.25 1.73 -15.79
C ALA A 281 -19.09 2.84 -16.45
N GLY A 282 -18.45 3.77 -17.17
CA GLY A 282 -19.05 5.07 -17.57
C GLY A 282 -19.14 6.07 -16.41
N VAL A 283 -18.53 5.70 -15.27
CA VAL A 283 -18.40 6.42 -13.99
C VAL A 283 -19.71 6.96 -13.43
N PHE A 284 -20.70 6.07 -13.34
CA PHE A 284 -21.90 6.32 -12.54
C PHE A 284 -21.62 5.95 -11.09
N ALA A 285 -21.97 6.81 -10.15
CA ALA A 285 -21.97 6.48 -8.73
C ALA A 285 -23.35 6.74 -8.14
N VAL A 286 -23.81 5.83 -7.28
CA VAL A 286 -25.12 5.90 -6.62
C VAL A 286 -24.95 5.77 -5.11
N GLY A 287 -25.92 6.24 -4.34
CA GLY A 287 -25.84 6.14 -2.90
C GLY A 287 -27.07 6.60 -2.16
N ALA A 288 -26.85 7.19 -0.98
CA ALA A 288 -27.89 7.48 -0.01
C ALA A 288 -29.01 8.35 -0.60
N LYS A 289 -30.25 8.10 -0.19
CA LYS A 289 -31.45 8.85 -0.61
C LYS A 289 -31.61 8.95 -2.13
N GLY A 290 -31.24 7.89 -2.85
CA GLY A 290 -31.36 7.78 -4.29
C GLY A 290 -30.42 8.71 -5.06
N GLN A 291 -29.40 9.28 -4.40
CA GLN A 291 -28.43 10.15 -5.04
C GLN A 291 -27.68 9.38 -6.13
N ALA A 292 -27.46 10.05 -7.25
CA ALA A 292 -26.72 9.51 -8.37
C ALA A 292 -25.93 10.63 -9.04
N VAL A 293 -24.69 10.35 -9.38
CA VAL A 293 -23.79 11.26 -10.09
C VAL A 293 -23.14 10.53 -11.26
N LYS A 294 -22.70 11.29 -12.26
CA LYS A 294 -21.83 10.83 -13.32
C LYS A 294 -20.56 11.66 -13.32
N ALA A 295 -19.42 10.99 -13.26
CA ALA A 295 -18.12 11.65 -13.32
C ALA A 295 -17.48 11.49 -14.71
N THR A 296 -16.65 12.45 -15.05
CA THR A 296 -15.73 12.45 -16.19
C THR A 296 -14.32 12.71 -15.66
N GLN A 297 -13.32 12.82 -16.54
CA GLN A 297 -11.99 13.21 -16.11
C GLN A 297 -11.93 14.60 -15.47
N ALA A 298 -12.83 15.52 -15.86
CA ALA A 298 -12.80 16.93 -15.45
C ALA A 298 -13.90 17.29 -14.45
N ASP A 299 -15.10 16.72 -14.62
CA ASP A 299 -16.31 17.19 -13.91
C ASP A 299 -17.16 16.04 -13.36
N VAL A 300 -17.92 16.35 -12.31
CA VAL A 300 -18.95 15.50 -11.72
C VAL A 300 -20.30 16.17 -11.83
N THR A 301 -21.27 15.49 -12.46
CA THR A 301 -22.63 15.99 -12.67
C THR A 301 -23.63 15.18 -11.85
N ALA A 302 -24.53 15.86 -11.13
CA ALA A 302 -25.65 15.21 -10.44
C ALA A 302 -26.71 14.75 -11.45
N LEU A 303 -27.18 13.51 -11.31
CA LEU A 303 -28.23 12.93 -12.15
C LEU A 303 -29.55 12.72 -11.40
N GLY A 304 -29.49 12.59 -10.08
CA GLY A 304 -30.62 12.26 -9.20
C GLY A 304 -31.02 13.40 -8.24
N PRO A 305 -31.92 13.12 -7.27
CA PRO A 305 -32.20 11.79 -6.72
C PRO A 305 -33.27 10.97 -7.46
N PHE A 306 -33.14 9.64 -7.43
CA PHE A 306 -34.07 8.68 -8.01
C PHE A 306 -34.98 8.01 -6.95
N GLY A 307 -35.66 8.85 -6.17
CA GLY A 307 -36.47 8.42 -5.01
C GLY A 307 -35.83 8.83 -3.69
N SER A 308 -36.28 8.20 -2.60
CA SER A 308 -35.83 8.50 -1.23
C SER A 308 -35.09 7.35 -0.56
N SER A 309 -35.13 6.15 -1.15
CA SER A 309 -34.39 4.97 -0.68
C SER A 309 -32.95 5.03 -1.13
N ASP A 310 -32.04 4.46 -0.34
CA ASP A 310 -30.65 4.31 -0.72
C ASP A 310 -30.52 3.39 -1.94
N LEU A 311 -29.61 3.74 -2.85
CA LEU A 311 -29.16 2.87 -3.93
C LEU A 311 -27.81 2.28 -3.52
N GLU A 312 -27.76 0.97 -3.34
CA GLU A 312 -26.64 0.26 -2.72
C GLU A 312 -25.70 -0.37 -3.73
N ALA A 313 -26.20 -0.75 -4.91
CA ALA A 313 -25.39 -1.30 -5.98
C ALA A 313 -25.81 -0.78 -7.35
N ILE A 314 -24.85 -0.69 -8.25
CA ILE A 314 -25.05 -0.35 -9.67
C ILE A 314 -24.10 -1.19 -10.52
N ASP A 315 -24.60 -1.68 -11.65
CA ASP A 315 -23.78 -2.32 -12.66
C ASP A 315 -24.23 -1.87 -14.06
N VAL A 316 -23.25 -1.59 -14.92
CA VAL A 316 -23.46 -0.98 -16.24
C VAL A 316 -22.55 -1.64 -17.27
N LEU A 317 -23.16 -2.13 -18.34
CA LEU A 317 -22.49 -2.71 -19.48
C LEU A 317 -21.75 -1.66 -20.32
N PRO A 318 -20.79 -2.07 -21.16
CA PRO A 318 -20.07 -1.15 -22.06
C PRO A 318 -20.96 -0.33 -23.00
N ASP A 319 -22.17 -0.81 -23.31
CA ASP A 319 -23.15 -0.08 -24.15
C ASP A 319 -23.96 0.98 -23.37
N GLY A 320 -23.67 1.16 -22.08
CA GLY A 320 -24.36 2.11 -21.21
C GLY A 320 -25.75 1.66 -20.76
N THR A 321 -26.05 0.36 -20.85
CA THR A 321 -27.26 -0.25 -20.26
C THR A 321 -26.95 -0.99 -18.97
N GLY A 322 -27.90 -1.01 -18.04
CA GLY A 322 -27.65 -1.62 -16.73
C GLY A 322 -28.74 -1.32 -15.71
N TRP A 323 -28.42 -1.56 -14.45
CA TRP A 323 -29.36 -1.45 -13.34
C TRP A 323 -28.67 -0.95 -12.08
N ALA A 324 -29.41 -0.19 -11.27
CA ALA A 324 -29.07 0.07 -9.88
C ALA A 324 -30.20 -0.41 -8.97
N VAL A 325 -29.83 -0.95 -7.81
CA VAL A 325 -30.75 -1.51 -6.82
C VAL A 325 -30.43 -0.98 -5.42
N GLY A 326 -31.35 -1.12 -4.47
CA GLY A 326 -31.09 -0.70 -3.10
C GLY A 326 -32.23 -0.97 -2.12
N ALA A 327 -32.27 -0.15 -1.06
CA ALA A 327 -33.18 -0.29 0.05
C ALA A 327 -34.66 -0.29 -0.39
N GLY A 328 -35.47 -1.14 0.25
CA GLY A 328 -36.90 -1.22 -0.05
C GLY A 328 -37.21 -1.77 -1.45
N GLY A 329 -36.30 -2.54 -2.05
CA GLY A 329 -36.42 -3.06 -3.41
C GLY A 329 -36.31 -2.00 -4.49
N ALA A 330 -35.68 -0.85 -4.17
CA ALA A 330 -35.48 0.25 -5.10
C ALA A 330 -34.81 -0.26 -6.39
N LEU A 331 -35.30 0.23 -7.53
CA LEU A 331 -34.83 -0.19 -8.84
C LEU A 331 -34.73 1.03 -9.76
N VAL A 332 -33.58 1.19 -10.40
CA VAL A 332 -33.32 2.20 -11.43
C VAL A 332 -32.75 1.51 -12.65
N GLN A 333 -33.35 1.76 -13.81
CA GLN A 333 -32.85 1.29 -15.09
C GLN A 333 -31.87 2.31 -15.67
N VAL A 334 -30.74 1.82 -16.18
CA VAL A 334 -29.78 2.60 -16.95
C VAL A 334 -29.93 2.23 -18.43
N LYS A 335 -30.18 3.22 -19.30
CA LYS A 335 -30.28 3.04 -20.76
C LYS A 335 -29.60 4.19 -21.49
N GLY A 336 -28.54 3.89 -22.24
CA GLY A 336 -27.78 4.91 -22.97
C GLY A 336 -27.26 6.02 -22.04
N GLY A 337 -26.91 5.66 -20.80
CA GLY A 337 -26.50 6.60 -19.75
C GLY A 337 -27.62 7.45 -19.12
N THR A 338 -28.88 7.23 -19.49
CA THR A 338 -30.05 7.82 -18.81
C THR A 338 -30.52 6.90 -17.70
N LEU A 339 -30.70 7.44 -16.50
CA LEU A 339 -31.25 6.72 -15.35
C LEU A 339 -32.76 6.97 -15.27
N THR A 340 -33.54 5.92 -15.03
CA THR A 340 -35.00 5.99 -14.90
C THR A 340 -35.45 5.14 -13.71
N LYS A 341 -36.16 5.75 -12.77
CA LYS A 341 -36.74 5.02 -11.63
C LYS A 341 -37.82 4.05 -12.12
N MET A 342 -37.75 2.82 -11.62
CA MET A 342 -38.70 1.75 -11.92
C MET A 342 -39.50 1.38 -10.66
N PRO A 343 -40.63 0.66 -10.81
CA PRO A 343 -41.34 0.07 -9.67
C PRO A 343 -40.41 -0.82 -8.84
N ALA A 344 -40.61 -0.79 -7.52
CA ALA A 344 -39.83 -1.63 -6.61
C ALA A 344 -40.08 -3.12 -6.89
N ILE A 345 -39.04 -3.92 -6.70
CA ILE A 345 -39.06 -5.37 -6.93
C ILE A 345 -38.90 -6.13 -5.61
N ALA A 346 -38.85 -7.46 -5.69
CA ALA A 346 -38.52 -8.31 -4.54
C ALA A 346 -39.43 -8.12 -3.31
N GLY A 347 -40.68 -7.72 -3.51
CA GLY A 347 -41.62 -7.48 -2.41
C GLY A 347 -41.19 -6.34 -1.46
N GLY A 348 -40.33 -5.42 -1.91
CA GLY A 348 -39.83 -4.31 -1.09
C GLY A 348 -38.69 -4.69 -0.15
N VAL A 349 -38.07 -5.85 -0.34
CA VAL A 349 -36.87 -6.26 0.42
C VAL A 349 -35.65 -5.47 -0.07
N ALA A 350 -34.75 -5.08 0.85
CA ALA A 350 -33.52 -4.38 0.48
C ALA A 350 -32.60 -5.28 -0.39
N LEU A 351 -32.04 -4.68 -1.43
CA LEU A 351 -31.13 -5.34 -2.36
C LEU A 351 -29.75 -4.70 -2.25
N HIS A 352 -28.71 -5.52 -2.13
CA HIS A 352 -27.33 -5.11 -1.83
C HIS A 352 -26.38 -5.30 -3.01
N GLY A 353 -26.71 -6.18 -3.96
CA GLY A 353 -25.88 -6.48 -5.12
C GLY A 353 -26.69 -6.57 -6.40
N VAL A 354 -26.10 -6.14 -7.51
CA VAL A 354 -26.66 -6.30 -8.86
C VAL A 354 -25.55 -6.64 -9.85
N TRP A 355 -25.87 -7.50 -10.81
CA TRP A 355 -25.01 -7.83 -11.94
C TRP A 355 -25.83 -7.91 -13.22
N THR A 356 -25.33 -7.29 -14.28
CA THR A 356 -25.95 -7.24 -15.60
C THR A 356 -25.12 -8.07 -16.56
N GLU A 357 -25.69 -9.16 -17.07
CA GLU A 357 -25.02 -10.03 -18.04
C GLU A 357 -25.13 -9.46 -19.45
N ASN A 358 -26.32 -9.00 -19.80
CA ASN A 358 -26.66 -8.39 -21.09
C ASN A 358 -27.98 -7.62 -20.95
N GLN A 359 -28.42 -6.96 -22.03
CA GLN A 359 -29.65 -6.18 -22.07
C GLN A 359 -30.93 -6.94 -21.67
N LYS A 360 -30.90 -8.27 -21.63
CA LYS A 360 -32.04 -9.15 -21.33
C LYS A 360 -31.83 -10.05 -20.11
N SER A 361 -30.70 -9.94 -19.42
CA SER A 361 -30.35 -10.80 -18.30
C SER A 361 -29.60 -10.01 -17.24
N ALA A 362 -30.18 -9.94 -16.05
CA ALA A 362 -29.58 -9.31 -14.89
C ALA A 362 -30.05 -10.02 -13.62
N TRP A 363 -29.27 -9.89 -12.55
CA TRP A 363 -29.54 -10.51 -11.26
C TRP A 363 -29.33 -9.51 -10.15
N ALA A 364 -30.13 -9.61 -9.09
CA ALA A 364 -29.97 -8.82 -7.88
C ALA A 364 -30.16 -9.69 -6.65
N VAL A 365 -29.46 -9.36 -5.57
CA VAL A 365 -29.49 -10.12 -4.30
C VAL A 365 -29.68 -9.20 -3.11
N GLY A 366 -30.20 -9.74 -2.01
CA GLY A 366 -30.53 -8.91 -0.86
C GLY A 366 -30.77 -9.65 0.46
N ASP A 367 -31.46 -8.94 1.36
CA ASP A 367 -31.85 -9.43 2.68
C ASP A 367 -32.63 -10.75 2.61
N GLY A 368 -32.43 -11.60 3.63
CA GLY A 368 -33.12 -12.89 3.73
C GLY A 368 -32.82 -13.88 2.59
N GLY A 369 -31.71 -13.69 1.88
CA GLY A 369 -31.30 -14.57 0.79
C GLY A 369 -32.12 -14.40 -0.49
N VAL A 370 -32.81 -13.27 -0.62
CA VAL A 370 -33.59 -12.96 -1.82
C VAL A 370 -32.68 -12.88 -3.04
N VAL A 371 -33.11 -13.53 -4.12
CA VAL A 371 -32.53 -13.39 -5.45
C VAL A 371 -33.63 -12.98 -6.41
N ALA A 372 -33.41 -11.90 -7.15
CA ALA A 372 -34.26 -11.45 -8.23
C ALA A 372 -33.52 -11.60 -9.56
N ARG A 373 -34.23 -12.03 -10.61
CA ARG A 373 -33.68 -12.24 -11.96
C ARG A 373 -34.52 -11.53 -12.99
N TYR A 374 -33.88 -10.70 -13.79
CA TYR A 374 -34.45 -10.09 -14.98
C TYR A 374 -34.29 -11.03 -16.17
N LYS A 375 -35.40 -11.31 -16.88
CA LYS A 375 -35.41 -12.16 -18.09
C LYS A 375 -35.89 -11.38 -19.33
N GLY A 376 -35.50 -10.11 -19.43
CA GLY A 376 -35.71 -9.27 -20.62
C GLY A 376 -37.04 -8.52 -20.69
N MET A 377 -37.98 -8.80 -19.78
CA MET A 377 -39.26 -8.08 -19.70
C MET A 377 -39.57 -7.66 -18.26
N VAL A 378 -39.57 -8.62 -17.34
CA VAL A 378 -39.88 -8.41 -15.93
C VAL A 378 -38.84 -9.07 -15.04
N TRP A 379 -38.73 -8.54 -13.82
CA TRP A 379 -38.00 -9.17 -12.73
C TRP A 379 -38.87 -10.25 -12.08
N GLY A 380 -38.32 -11.44 -11.91
CA GLY A 380 -38.92 -12.53 -11.12
C GLY A 380 -38.03 -12.90 -9.94
N SER A 381 -38.56 -13.65 -8.99
CA SER A 381 -37.77 -14.20 -7.89
C SER A 381 -37.18 -15.57 -8.25
N GLU A 382 -36.00 -15.86 -7.71
CA GLU A 382 -35.36 -17.16 -7.73
C GLU A 382 -35.15 -17.60 -6.28
N LYS A 383 -35.31 -18.91 -6.01
CA LYS A 383 -35.20 -19.45 -4.65
C LYS A 383 -33.80 -19.98 -4.40
N VAL A 384 -33.14 -19.46 -3.37
CA VAL A 384 -31.92 -20.05 -2.81
C VAL A 384 -32.29 -20.79 -1.51
N PRO A 385 -32.02 -22.10 -1.40
CA PRO A 385 -32.35 -22.85 -0.18
C PRO A 385 -31.59 -22.31 1.04
N ASN A 386 -32.32 -21.88 2.07
CA ASN A 386 -31.78 -21.50 3.40
C ASN A 386 -30.65 -20.45 3.37
N ALA A 387 -30.64 -19.55 2.39
CA ALA A 387 -29.63 -18.50 2.32
C ALA A 387 -29.88 -17.42 3.39
N PRO A 388 -28.83 -16.98 4.13
CA PRO A 388 -28.88 -15.75 4.91
C PRO A 388 -28.86 -14.54 3.97
N LYS A 389 -28.71 -13.33 4.52
CA LYS A 389 -28.51 -12.11 3.74
C LYS A 389 -27.36 -12.29 2.72
N LEU A 390 -27.63 -11.95 1.47
CA LEU A 390 -26.65 -11.92 0.38
C LEU A 390 -26.25 -10.47 0.10
N GLN A 391 -24.95 -10.23 0.04
CA GLN A 391 -24.36 -8.90 -0.09
C GLN A 391 -24.02 -8.57 -1.54
N ALA A 392 -23.43 -9.52 -2.27
CA ALA A 392 -22.97 -9.27 -3.63
C ALA A 392 -23.28 -10.43 -4.57
N ILE A 393 -23.38 -10.08 -5.85
CA ILE A 393 -23.58 -11.02 -6.94
C ILE A 393 -22.74 -10.59 -8.13
N HIS A 394 -22.12 -11.55 -8.80
CA HIS A 394 -21.42 -11.33 -10.06
C HIS A 394 -21.45 -12.61 -10.89
N GLY A 395 -21.30 -12.50 -12.21
CA GLY A 395 -21.26 -13.66 -13.08
C GLY A 395 -20.32 -13.51 -14.25
N PHE A 396 -20.12 -14.61 -14.96
CA PHE A 396 -19.40 -14.69 -16.21
C PHE A 396 -19.90 -15.90 -17.01
N ALA A 397 -20.17 -15.71 -18.30
CA ALA A 397 -20.60 -16.76 -19.22
C ALA A 397 -21.71 -17.70 -18.66
N GLY A 398 -22.79 -17.12 -18.12
CA GLY A 398 -23.92 -17.87 -17.58
C GLY A 398 -23.74 -18.48 -16.17
N LYS A 399 -22.51 -18.50 -15.62
CA LYS A 399 -22.28 -18.79 -14.20
C LYS A 399 -22.47 -17.53 -13.37
N VAL A 400 -23.12 -17.66 -12.21
CA VAL A 400 -23.41 -16.54 -11.32
C VAL A 400 -23.11 -16.95 -9.90
N MET A 401 -22.34 -16.15 -9.17
CA MET A 401 -22.05 -16.39 -7.76
C MET A 401 -22.65 -15.28 -6.91
N ALA A 402 -23.35 -15.67 -5.84
CA ALA A 402 -23.83 -14.77 -4.80
C ALA A 402 -23.11 -15.09 -3.49
N VAL A 403 -22.67 -14.06 -2.78
CA VAL A 403 -21.94 -14.18 -1.51
C VAL A 403 -22.60 -13.31 -0.44
N GLY A 404 -22.41 -13.64 0.83
CA GLY A 404 -23.04 -12.88 1.91
C GLY A 404 -22.61 -13.21 3.32
N GLU A 405 -23.53 -12.99 4.26
CA GLU A 405 -23.27 -13.17 5.69
C GLU A 405 -22.83 -14.59 6.05
N LYS A 406 -22.09 -14.71 7.16
CA LYS A 406 -21.61 -16.01 7.69
C LYS A 406 -20.75 -16.79 6.71
N GLY A 407 -20.06 -16.12 5.79
CA GLY A 407 -19.14 -16.74 4.85
C GLY A 407 -19.80 -17.53 3.72
N VAL A 408 -21.10 -17.34 3.47
CA VAL A 408 -21.80 -18.15 2.46
C VAL A 408 -21.44 -17.72 1.03
N ALA A 409 -21.28 -18.71 0.16
CA ALA A 409 -21.23 -18.54 -1.29
C ALA A 409 -22.18 -19.54 -1.95
N PHE A 410 -22.95 -19.07 -2.93
CA PHE A 410 -23.83 -19.89 -3.75
C PHE A 410 -23.50 -19.67 -5.22
N LEU A 411 -23.46 -20.74 -6.01
CA LEU A 411 -23.20 -20.72 -7.44
C LEU A 411 -24.43 -21.19 -8.20
N TRP A 412 -24.88 -20.39 -9.16
CA TRP A 412 -25.84 -20.79 -10.18
C TRP A 412 -25.12 -21.60 -11.26
N ASP A 413 -25.51 -22.86 -11.41
CA ASP A 413 -24.92 -23.79 -12.37
C ASP A 413 -25.60 -23.79 -13.75
N GLY A 414 -26.62 -22.95 -13.94
CA GLY A 414 -27.47 -22.92 -15.14
C GLY A 414 -28.90 -23.41 -14.90
N ALA A 415 -29.11 -24.21 -13.84
CA ALA A 415 -30.41 -24.81 -13.50
C ALA A 415 -30.79 -24.58 -12.03
N SER A 416 -29.83 -24.58 -11.12
CA SER A 416 -30.06 -24.47 -9.68
C SER A 416 -28.95 -23.71 -8.97
N TRP A 417 -29.24 -23.26 -7.75
CA TRP A 417 -28.25 -22.68 -6.84
C TRP A 417 -27.63 -23.79 -5.99
N VAL A 418 -26.30 -23.86 -6.01
CA VAL A 418 -25.49 -24.81 -5.24
C VAL A 418 -24.67 -24.05 -4.22
N GLY A 419 -24.71 -24.48 -2.95
CA GLY A 419 -23.86 -23.91 -1.90
C GLY A 419 -22.40 -24.37 -2.05
N LEU A 420 -21.46 -23.44 -1.88
CA LEU A 420 -20.03 -23.70 -1.92
C LEU A 420 -19.42 -23.55 -0.52
N ALA A 421 -18.51 -24.45 -0.17
CA ALA A 421 -17.73 -24.34 1.06
C ALA A 421 -16.58 -23.34 0.87
N THR A 422 -16.67 -22.20 1.56
CA THR A 422 -15.67 -21.12 1.51
C THR A 422 -14.55 -21.30 2.54
N GLY A 423 -14.80 -22.10 3.60
CA GLY A 423 -13.86 -22.30 4.69
C GLY A 423 -13.79 -21.15 5.70
N VAL A 424 -14.62 -20.11 5.55
CA VAL A 424 -14.64 -18.93 6.42
C VAL A 424 -16.03 -18.67 6.99
N THR A 425 -16.10 -17.99 8.13
CA THR A 425 -17.35 -17.54 8.75
C THR A 425 -17.55 -16.02 8.68
N ALA A 426 -16.52 -15.28 8.24
CA ALA A 426 -16.59 -13.85 8.05
C ALA A 426 -17.60 -13.50 6.94
N GLY A 427 -18.32 -12.39 7.09
CA GLY A 427 -19.22 -11.89 6.05
C GLY A 427 -18.46 -11.58 4.76
N LEU A 428 -18.96 -12.06 3.64
CA LEU A 428 -18.40 -11.80 2.32
C LEU A 428 -19.17 -10.64 1.69
N GLU A 429 -18.46 -9.59 1.31
CA GLU A 429 -19.05 -8.29 0.93
C GLU A 429 -19.06 -8.08 -0.59
N ALA A 430 -18.09 -8.65 -1.31
CA ALA A 430 -18.01 -8.47 -2.76
C ALA A 430 -17.43 -9.70 -3.48
N VAL A 431 -17.88 -9.95 -4.70
CA VAL A 431 -17.42 -11.01 -5.58
C VAL A 431 -17.18 -10.46 -6.99
N ARG A 432 -16.11 -10.91 -7.64
CA ARG A 432 -15.79 -10.56 -9.03
C ARG A 432 -15.28 -11.77 -9.78
N PHE A 433 -15.94 -12.11 -10.88
CA PHE A 433 -15.39 -13.06 -11.85
C PHE A 433 -14.34 -12.37 -12.73
N VAL A 434 -13.26 -13.09 -13.01
CA VAL A 434 -12.23 -12.70 -13.99
C VAL A 434 -12.19 -13.66 -15.20
N GLY A 435 -12.95 -14.75 -15.15
CA GLY A 435 -13.12 -15.72 -16.24
C GLY A 435 -14.10 -16.83 -15.87
N GLU A 436 -14.35 -17.79 -16.77
CA GLU A 436 -15.38 -18.83 -16.62
C GLU A 436 -15.19 -19.75 -15.39
N GLY A 437 -13.95 -19.92 -14.94
CA GLY A 437 -13.59 -20.75 -13.78
C GLY A 437 -12.86 -19.99 -12.69
N GLU A 438 -12.93 -18.66 -12.65
CA GLU A 438 -12.15 -17.92 -11.66
C GLU A 438 -12.90 -16.69 -11.14
N ALA A 439 -13.02 -16.64 -9.81
CA ALA A 439 -13.62 -15.52 -9.11
C ALA A 439 -12.84 -15.18 -7.84
N TYR A 440 -12.86 -13.90 -7.48
CA TYR A 440 -12.27 -13.39 -6.26
C TYR A 440 -13.36 -12.83 -5.37
N VAL A 441 -13.27 -13.12 -4.08
CA VAL A 441 -14.26 -12.74 -3.08
C VAL A 441 -13.55 -12.03 -1.94
N VAL A 442 -14.11 -10.92 -1.46
CA VAL A 442 -13.56 -10.16 -0.34
C VAL A 442 -14.62 -9.87 0.71
N GLY A 443 -14.21 -9.59 1.95
CA GLY A 443 -15.15 -9.29 3.02
C GLY A 443 -14.56 -8.84 4.35
N ALA A 444 -15.30 -9.14 5.42
CA ALA A 444 -14.97 -8.72 6.79
C ALA A 444 -13.63 -9.27 7.28
N GLY A 445 -12.94 -8.49 8.14
CA GLY A 445 -11.62 -8.85 8.66
C GLY A 445 -10.55 -8.97 7.57
N GLY A 446 -10.74 -8.28 6.45
CA GLY A 446 -9.94 -8.40 5.23
C GLY A 446 -9.90 -9.79 4.61
N THR A 447 -10.97 -10.56 4.81
CA THR A 447 -11.16 -11.83 4.11
C THR A 447 -10.96 -11.61 2.61
N ALA A 448 -10.10 -12.41 1.99
CA ALA A 448 -9.87 -12.43 0.54
C ALA A 448 -9.69 -13.88 0.09
N LEU A 449 -10.54 -14.34 -0.83
CA LEU A 449 -10.56 -15.72 -1.31
C LEU A 449 -10.47 -15.74 -2.84
N ARG A 450 -9.88 -16.80 -3.38
CA ARG A 450 -9.93 -17.15 -4.80
C ARG A 450 -10.69 -18.44 -4.99
N TRP A 451 -11.68 -18.43 -5.87
CA TRP A 451 -12.36 -19.61 -6.37
C TRP A 451 -11.76 -20.03 -7.71
N ASP A 452 -11.36 -21.28 -7.84
CA ASP A 452 -10.65 -21.84 -9.00
C ASP A 452 -11.55 -22.66 -9.96
N GLY A 453 -12.87 -22.50 -9.84
CA GLY A 453 -13.84 -23.28 -10.61
C GLY A 453 -14.40 -24.46 -9.84
N ALA A 454 -13.75 -24.85 -8.75
CA ALA A 454 -14.19 -25.94 -7.88
C ALA A 454 -14.17 -25.54 -6.40
N THR A 455 -13.06 -25.02 -5.91
CA THR A 455 -12.79 -24.79 -4.48
C THR A 455 -12.32 -23.37 -4.19
N PHE A 456 -12.46 -22.96 -2.92
CA PHE A 456 -11.90 -21.70 -2.44
C PHE A 456 -10.52 -21.91 -1.83
N THR A 457 -9.59 -21.03 -2.18
CA THR A 457 -8.28 -20.88 -1.53
C THR A 457 -8.24 -19.54 -0.81
N ASP A 458 -7.71 -19.54 0.41
CA ASP A 458 -7.47 -18.33 1.19
C ASP A 458 -6.31 -17.51 0.58
N LEU A 459 -6.61 -16.27 0.21
CA LEU A 459 -5.67 -15.25 -0.28
C LEU A 459 -5.56 -14.06 0.67
N ASN A 460 -6.01 -14.18 1.92
CA ASN A 460 -5.88 -13.15 2.93
C ASN A 460 -4.48 -12.53 2.85
N PRO A 461 -4.36 -11.19 2.75
CA PRO A 461 -3.06 -10.54 2.75
C PRO A 461 -2.36 -10.89 4.06
N LYS A 462 -1.44 -11.86 4.00
CA LYS A 462 -0.58 -12.23 5.13
C LYS A 462 0.52 -11.19 5.17
N THR A 463 0.26 -10.05 5.79
CA THR A 463 1.32 -9.09 6.06
C THR A 463 1.95 -9.42 7.41
N SER A 464 3.26 -9.22 7.51
CA SER A 464 3.99 -9.18 8.77
C SER A 464 4.03 -7.76 9.36
N ARG A 465 3.15 -6.86 8.89
CA ARG A 465 3.13 -5.43 9.22
C ARG A 465 1.88 -5.09 10.01
N ASP A 466 2.08 -4.49 11.18
CA ASP A 466 1.05 -3.70 11.83
C ASP A 466 0.79 -2.46 10.94
N LEU A 467 -0.46 -2.25 10.52
CA LEU A 467 -0.86 -1.12 9.65
C LEU A 467 -1.16 0.15 10.46
N HIS A 468 -0.89 0.13 11.75
CA HIS A 468 -0.97 1.29 12.64
C HIS A 468 0.41 1.94 12.77
N ALA A 469 0.70 2.91 11.88
CA ALA A 469 1.81 3.85 12.02
C ALA A 469 1.26 5.27 12.20
#